data_AF-A0A7Y6ADU9-F1
#
_entry.id   AF-A0A7Y6ADU9-F1
#
_cell.length_a   1.000
_cell.length_b   1.000
_cell.length_c   1.000
_cell.angle_alpha   90.00
_cell.angle_beta   90.00
_cell.angle_gamma   90.00
#
_symmetry.space_group_name_H-M   'P 1'
#
loop_
_entity.id
_entity.type
_entity.pdbx_description
1 polymer ?
#
loop_
_entity_poly.entity_id
_entity_poly.type
_entity_poly.pdbx_seq_one_letter_code
_entity_poly.pdbx_strand_id
1 'polypeptide(L)'
;MTAAHRPATPEPAAPDPDVLSLYEHAAHLHRLHPDGPIPGLGRPFPGERGTLPEPPRRPLDDRAAELRALLAGHFAAPDAEPAALSRRLAALQPLPSTIQRAFDPGPALPAGRARTTARWLVRHAPDAFSVVVGLTALARYGTRDDVPAVRIVGLLGAIDRYALDTLLALGADTSDLIWYAERGSLTARRRALEALFARTGARRDATLVRWLLTTPVQLPPQLALKTAEFTAIADRLLDNPPDPAVVDQAGRLLCGLREAQEHVDAFAADSACRTLTAYAAVVGRLRPTIDRIAAVAALIAELRTGRAALLDWHDGEREWIDYQLADLLESPDWADLSARSQTSRDADVRRRAYWAADCARTPPGATRAPGGRNRIALRISSPDPARPTGKAEARVLIDGLPVAAGVLTGAPALFPPNVPCGGALRAAVEPHELLLWPYGVAPGSGPLRLTVARDHDSVIWRERPAGSGTPGPPLD
;
A
#
# COMPACT_ATOMS: atom_id res chain seq x y z
N MET A 1 -30.89 -11.47 55.65
CA MET A 1 -29.74 -11.48 54.72
C MET A 1 -30.24 -11.09 53.34
N THR A 2 -30.34 -9.79 53.09
CA THR A 2 -30.95 -9.22 51.88
C THR A 2 -29.85 -8.53 51.10
N ALA A 3 -29.59 -9.02 49.89
CA ALA A 3 -28.51 -8.56 49.02
C ALA A 3 -28.74 -7.12 48.55
N ALA A 4 -27.73 -6.27 48.76
CA ALA A 4 -27.74 -4.88 48.33
C ALA A 4 -27.59 -4.78 46.81
N HIS A 5 -28.60 -4.17 46.17
CA HIS A 5 -28.66 -3.86 44.76
C HIS A 5 -27.69 -2.70 44.44
N ARG A 6 -26.70 -2.96 43.58
CA ARG A 6 -25.77 -1.92 43.07
C ARG A 6 -26.52 -1.06 42.03
N PRO A 7 -26.58 0.27 42.18
CA PRO A 7 -27.22 1.11 41.18
C PRO A 7 -26.36 1.18 39.90
N ALA A 8 -27.03 1.13 38.75
CA ALA A 8 -26.44 1.35 37.45
C ALA A 8 -25.92 2.80 37.36
N THR A 9 -24.68 2.95 36.89
CA THR A 9 -24.06 4.25 36.60
C THR A 9 -24.86 4.95 35.48
N PRO A 10 -25.27 6.23 35.64
CA PRO A 10 -26.00 6.94 34.60
C PRO A 10 -25.12 7.16 33.37
N GLU A 11 -25.68 6.89 32.19
CA GLU A 11 -25.09 7.17 30.89
C GLU A 11 -24.97 8.70 30.70
N PRO A 12 -23.81 9.25 30.33
CA PRO A 12 -23.62 10.70 30.24
C PRO A 12 -24.45 11.32 29.11
N ALA A 13 -24.96 12.54 29.32
CA ALA A 13 -25.78 13.28 28.35
C ALA A 13 -25.17 13.32 26.94
N ALA A 14 -26.01 13.06 25.93
CA ALA A 14 -25.66 13.09 24.52
C ALA A 14 -25.40 14.53 24.02
N PRO A 15 -24.55 14.71 22.99
CA PRO A 15 -24.38 16.00 22.32
C PRO A 15 -25.67 16.47 21.61
N ASP A 16 -25.65 17.73 21.17
CA ASP A 16 -26.71 18.40 20.38
C ASP A 16 -27.24 17.48 19.25
N PRO A 17 -28.55 17.18 19.17
CA PRO A 17 -29.11 16.13 18.30
C PRO A 17 -28.83 16.29 16.80
N ASP A 18 -28.36 17.46 16.36
CA ASP A 18 -28.09 17.76 14.95
C ASP A 18 -26.65 17.44 14.49
N VAL A 19 -25.73 17.05 15.39
CA VAL A 19 -24.33 16.74 15.03
C VAL A 19 -24.02 15.26 15.20
N LEU A 20 -24.01 14.52 14.08
CA LEU A 20 -23.64 13.10 14.02
C LEU A 20 -22.21 12.88 14.55
N SER A 21 -22.03 11.93 15.46
CA SER A 21 -20.69 11.57 15.93
C SER A 21 -19.86 10.85 14.86
N LEU A 22 -18.53 10.89 14.98
CA LEU A 22 -17.66 10.16 14.04
C LEU A 22 -17.85 8.64 14.12
N TYR A 23 -18.21 8.12 15.30
CA TYR A 23 -18.52 6.71 15.47
C TYR A 23 -19.80 6.31 14.73
N GLU A 24 -20.88 7.08 14.86
CA GLU A 24 -22.14 6.81 14.17
C GLU A 24 -21.98 6.93 12.66
N HIS A 25 -21.20 7.92 12.20
CA HIS A 25 -20.83 8.08 10.79
C HIS A 25 -20.07 6.87 10.26
N ALA A 26 -19.01 6.45 10.95
CA ALA A 26 -18.24 5.26 10.57
C ALA A 26 -19.11 3.99 10.59
N ALA A 27 -19.97 3.84 11.60
CA ALA A 27 -20.90 2.71 11.71
C ALA A 27 -21.92 2.70 10.57
N HIS A 28 -22.45 3.86 10.18
CA HIS A 28 -23.36 3.99 9.04
C HIS A 28 -22.68 3.59 7.73
N LEU A 29 -21.50 4.14 7.46
CA LEU A 29 -20.73 3.81 6.26
C LEU A 29 -20.32 2.34 6.23
N HIS A 30 -19.96 1.74 7.37
CA HIS A 30 -19.66 0.32 7.45
C HIS A 30 -20.88 -0.56 7.17
N ARG A 31 -22.09 -0.16 7.60
CA ARG A 31 -23.31 -0.90 7.24
C ARG A 31 -23.58 -0.88 5.73
N LEU A 32 -23.23 0.21 5.05
CA LEU A 32 -23.34 0.31 3.59
C LEU A 32 -22.23 -0.47 2.86
N HIS A 33 -21.09 -0.66 3.50
CA HIS A 33 -19.91 -1.35 2.95
C HIS A 33 -19.37 -2.39 3.95
N PRO A 34 -20.09 -3.51 4.19
CA PRO A 34 -19.76 -4.44 5.26
C PRO A 34 -18.48 -5.24 5.00
N ASP A 35 -18.13 -5.47 3.74
CA ASP A 35 -17.03 -6.37 3.34
C ASP A 35 -15.83 -5.65 2.73
N GLY A 36 -15.89 -4.33 2.61
CA GLY A 36 -14.88 -3.54 1.93
C GLY A 36 -14.43 -2.32 2.71
N PRO A 37 -13.40 -1.62 2.21
CA PRO A 37 -13.01 -0.34 2.78
C PRO A 37 -14.10 0.71 2.61
N ILE A 38 -14.21 1.61 3.58
CA ILE A 38 -15.13 2.74 3.51
C ILE A 38 -14.71 3.69 2.36
N PRO A 39 -15.64 4.07 1.46
CA PRO A 39 -15.34 5.02 0.38
C PRO A 39 -14.79 6.35 0.88
N GLY A 40 -13.84 6.92 0.14
CA GLY A 40 -13.27 8.24 0.45
C GLY A 40 -12.63 8.33 1.85
N LEU A 41 -12.32 7.20 2.48
CA LEU A 41 -11.83 7.12 3.86
C LEU A 41 -12.78 7.74 4.90
N GLY A 42 -14.07 7.77 4.57
CA GLY A 42 -15.13 8.35 5.38
C GLY A 42 -15.32 9.85 5.23
N ARG A 43 -14.68 10.48 4.24
CA ARG A 43 -14.86 11.91 3.96
C ARG A 43 -16.13 12.19 3.14
N PRO A 44 -16.77 13.36 3.32
CA PRO A 44 -16.46 14.38 4.34
C PRO A 44 -16.82 13.89 5.76
N PHE A 45 -16.08 14.36 6.77
CA PHE A 45 -16.44 14.02 8.15
C PHE A 45 -17.58 14.92 8.66
N PRO A 46 -18.47 14.40 9.52
CA PRO A 46 -19.42 15.24 10.25
C PRO A 46 -18.71 16.40 10.94
N GLY A 47 -19.23 17.62 10.75
CA GLY A 47 -18.65 18.81 11.36
C GLY A 47 -17.27 19.22 10.83
N GLU A 48 -16.79 18.65 9.72
CA GLU A 48 -15.59 19.13 9.03
C GLU A 48 -15.82 20.56 8.53
N ARG A 49 -15.44 21.52 9.37
CA ARG A 49 -15.35 22.93 9.00
C ARG A 49 -14.12 23.04 8.09
N GLY A 50 -14.27 23.71 6.95
CA GLY A 50 -13.21 23.88 5.95
C GLY A 50 -11.89 24.37 6.56
N THR A 51 -10.80 24.31 5.78
CA THR A 51 -9.42 24.56 6.21
C THR A 51 -9.33 25.70 7.24
N LEU A 52 -9.21 25.34 8.51
CA LEU A 52 -9.08 26.32 9.57
C LEU A 52 -7.71 27.00 9.47
N PRO A 53 -7.58 28.25 9.96
CA PRO A 53 -6.29 28.90 10.05
C PRO A 53 -5.29 28.01 10.77
N GLU A 54 -4.09 27.88 10.22
CA GLU A 54 -3.03 27.11 10.87
C GLU A 54 -2.79 27.70 12.28
N PRO A 55 -2.90 26.90 13.35
CA PRO A 55 -2.74 27.42 14.70
C PRO A 55 -1.33 28.00 14.87
N PRO A 56 -1.17 29.12 15.59
CA PRO A 56 0.10 29.83 15.72
C PRO A 56 1.23 28.89 16.14
N ARG A 57 2.37 28.95 15.44
CA ARG A 57 3.53 28.08 15.72
C ARG A 57 3.98 28.27 17.16
N ARG A 58 3.71 27.27 17.99
CA ARG A 58 4.19 27.16 19.37
C ARG A 58 5.03 25.89 19.49
N PRO A 59 6.02 25.86 20.40
CA PRO A 59 6.74 24.63 20.72
C PRO A 59 5.78 23.48 21.05
N LEU A 60 6.13 22.27 20.61
CA LEU A 60 5.30 21.08 20.85
C LEU A 60 5.12 20.80 22.35
N ASP A 61 6.13 21.09 23.17
CA ASP A 61 6.10 20.89 24.62
C ASP A 61 5.09 21.78 25.33
N ASP A 62 4.97 23.04 24.92
CA ASP A 62 3.99 23.98 25.47
C ASP A 62 2.57 23.52 25.17
N ARG A 63 2.31 23.10 23.92
CA ARG A 63 1.00 22.56 23.52
C ARG A 63 0.68 21.27 24.30
N ALA A 64 1.68 20.43 24.54
CA ALA A 64 1.49 19.19 25.29
C ALA A 64 1.22 19.48 26.77
N ALA A 65 1.89 20.48 27.36
CA ALA A 65 1.63 20.94 28.71
C ALA A 65 0.22 21.52 28.87
N GLU A 66 -0.25 22.31 27.89
CA GLU A 66 -1.62 22.85 27.85
C GLU A 66 -2.66 21.73 27.81
N LEU A 67 -2.46 20.72 26.96
CA LEU A 67 -3.33 19.53 26.91
C LEU A 67 -3.29 18.74 28.23
N ARG A 68 -2.12 18.55 28.84
CA ARG A 68 -2.00 17.88 30.15
C ARG A 68 -2.75 18.65 31.25
N ALA A 69 -2.64 19.97 31.29
CA ALA A 69 -3.34 20.81 32.25
C ALA A 69 -4.86 20.74 32.05
N LEU A 70 -5.32 20.75 30.80
CA LEU A 70 -6.73 20.55 30.44
C LEU A 70 -7.27 19.21 30.98
N LEU A 71 -6.54 18.12 30.72
CA LEU A 71 -6.91 16.78 31.19
C LEU A 71 -6.88 16.70 32.72
N ALA A 72 -5.83 17.19 33.37
CA ALA A 72 -5.71 17.21 34.82
C ALA A 72 -6.87 17.96 35.48
N GLY A 73 -7.22 19.15 34.96
CA GLY A 73 -8.36 19.93 35.44
C GLY A 73 -9.70 19.20 35.27
N HIS A 74 -9.92 18.52 34.14
CA HIS A 74 -11.13 17.72 33.92
C HIS A 74 -11.24 16.57 34.93
N PHE A 75 -10.17 15.82 35.15
CA PHE A 75 -10.21 14.66 36.05
C PHE A 75 -10.18 15.03 37.54
N ALA A 76 -9.72 16.24 37.90
CA ALA A 76 -9.77 16.77 39.26
C ALA A 76 -11.18 17.18 39.71
N ALA A 77 -12.06 17.59 38.79
CA ALA A 77 -13.43 18.01 39.10
C ALA A 77 -14.39 16.81 39.00
N PRO A 78 -14.92 16.22 40.10
CA PRO A 78 -15.68 14.96 40.09
C PRO A 78 -16.86 14.91 39.12
N ASP A 79 -17.56 16.04 38.97
CA ASP A 79 -18.78 16.17 38.16
C ASP A 79 -18.51 16.66 36.73
N ALA A 80 -17.24 16.80 36.32
CA ALA A 80 -16.93 17.27 34.98
C ALA A 80 -17.38 16.26 33.91
N GLU A 81 -18.22 16.74 33.00
CA GLU A 81 -18.80 15.95 31.92
C GLU A 81 -17.85 15.74 30.74
N PRO A 82 -17.82 14.55 30.12
CA PRO A 82 -17.03 14.29 28.91
C PRO A 82 -17.34 15.24 27.74
N ALA A 83 -18.61 15.65 27.58
CA ALA A 83 -19.01 16.60 26.56
C ALA A 83 -18.33 17.97 26.71
N ALA A 84 -18.15 18.44 27.94
CA ALA A 84 -17.41 19.67 28.21
C ALA A 84 -15.93 19.54 27.85
N LEU A 85 -15.32 18.37 28.07
CA LEU A 85 -13.95 18.10 27.63
C LEU A 85 -13.85 18.11 26.10
N SER A 86 -14.77 17.44 25.38
CA SER A 86 -14.77 17.44 23.91
C SER A 86 -14.87 18.85 23.33
N ARG A 87 -15.76 19.72 23.85
CA ARG A 87 -15.83 21.13 23.44
C ARG A 87 -14.51 21.88 23.63
N ARG A 88 -13.83 21.65 24.77
CA ARG A 88 -12.52 22.26 25.04
C ARG A 88 -11.41 21.71 24.14
N LEU A 89 -11.45 20.42 23.81
CA LEU A 89 -10.52 19.80 22.85
C LEU A 89 -10.75 20.33 21.44
N ALA A 90 -12.00 20.50 21.01
CA ALA A 90 -12.35 21.11 19.72
C ALA A 90 -11.88 22.57 19.61
N ALA A 91 -11.85 23.30 20.72
CA ALA A 91 -11.28 24.65 20.77
C ALA A 91 -9.74 24.64 20.75
N LEU A 92 -9.11 23.67 21.42
CA LEU A 92 -7.64 23.54 21.48
C LEU A 92 -7.02 22.98 20.19
N GLN A 93 -7.73 22.07 19.51
CA GLN A 93 -7.30 21.38 18.28
C GLN A 93 -5.91 20.74 18.40
N PRO A 94 -5.69 19.86 19.38
CA PRO A 94 -4.37 19.31 19.63
C PRO A 94 -3.89 18.48 18.44
N LEU A 95 -2.69 18.78 17.94
CA LEU A 95 -2.06 17.96 16.91
C LEU A 95 -1.79 16.56 17.47
N PRO A 96 -1.77 15.52 16.63
CA PRO A 96 -1.58 14.18 17.16
C PRO A 96 -0.23 13.94 17.87
N SER A 97 0.83 14.61 17.45
CA SER A 97 2.13 14.59 18.16
C SER A 97 2.03 15.22 19.55
N THR A 98 1.21 16.27 19.71
CA THR A 98 0.89 16.88 21.00
C THR A 98 0.14 15.90 21.90
N ILE A 99 -0.82 15.16 21.34
CA ILE A 99 -1.59 14.15 22.08
C ILE A 99 -0.65 13.06 22.61
N GLN A 100 0.19 12.47 21.75
CA GLN A 100 1.14 11.46 22.17
C GLN A 100 2.06 11.95 23.30
N ARG A 101 2.62 13.16 23.17
CA ARG A 101 3.51 13.77 24.17
C ARG A 101 2.79 14.17 25.47
N ALA A 102 1.49 14.41 25.43
CA ALA A 102 0.71 14.66 26.65
C ALA A 102 0.51 13.38 27.48
N PHE A 103 0.54 12.21 26.83
CA PHE A 103 0.39 10.90 27.47
C PHE A 103 1.73 10.19 27.75
N ASP A 104 2.87 10.85 27.51
CA ASP A 104 4.22 10.30 27.73
C ASP A 104 5.18 11.27 28.47
N PRO A 105 5.53 11.02 29.76
CA PRO A 105 4.88 10.09 30.66
C PRO A 105 3.50 10.61 31.07
N GLY A 106 2.47 9.79 30.86
CA GLY A 106 1.09 10.25 31.01
C GLY A 106 0.67 10.53 32.45
N PRO A 107 -0.30 11.45 32.64
CA PRO A 107 -0.82 11.77 33.96
C PRO A 107 -1.43 10.53 34.63
N ALA A 108 -1.25 10.40 35.94
CA ALA A 108 -1.92 9.38 36.75
C ALA A 108 -3.40 9.75 36.90
N LEU A 109 -4.24 9.28 35.97
CA LEU A 109 -5.68 9.55 35.96
C LEU A 109 -6.44 8.44 36.70
N PRO A 110 -7.57 8.75 37.36
CA PRO A 110 -8.42 7.72 37.97
C PRO A 110 -8.93 6.74 36.90
N ALA A 111 -8.42 5.50 36.89
CA ALA A 111 -8.56 4.57 35.77
C ALA A 111 -10.01 4.32 35.32
N GLY A 112 -10.94 4.14 36.27
CA GLY A 112 -12.36 3.93 35.97
C GLY A 112 -12.99 5.13 35.26
N ARG A 113 -12.72 6.35 35.76
CA ARG A 113 -13.23 7.58 35.18
C ARG A 113 -12.58 7.89 33.83
N ALA A 114 -11.26 7.71 33.73
CA ALA A 114 -10.52 7.86 32.48
C ALA A 114 -11.08 6.96 31.39
N ARG A 115 -11.38 5.69 31.71
CA ARG A 115 -12.03 4.76 30.79
C ARG A 115 -13.42 5.22 30.37
N THR A 116 -14.29 5.64 31.31
CA THR A 116 -15.64 6.12 30.98
C THR A 116 -15.60 7.35 30.08
N THR A 117 -14.78 8.35 30.41
CA THR A 117 -14.59 9.54 29.57
C THR A 117 -14.05 9.17 28.19
N ALA A 118 -13.07 8.28 28.12
CA ALA A 118 -12.47 7.85 26.85
C ALA A 118 -13.47 7.11 25.95
N ARG A 119 -14.29 6.20 26.52
CA ARG A 119 -15.40 5.55 25.81
C ARG A 119 -16.38 6.56 25.25
N TRP A 120 -16.74 7.57 26.06
CA TRP A 120 -17.65 8.61 25.62
C TRP A 120 -17.08 9.40 24.45
N LEU A 121 -15.82 9.83 24.53
CA LEU A 121 -15.15 10.55 23.44
C LEU A 121 -15.11 9.72 22.15
N VAL A 122 -14.78 8.44 22.23
CA VAL A 122 -14.73 7.56 21.05
C VAL A 122 -16.11 7.35 20.43
N ARG A 123 -17.17 7.28 21.23
CA ARG A 123 -18.53 6.98 20.75
C ARG A 123 -19.35 8.20 20.34
N HIS A 124 -19.08 9.37 20.92
CA HIS A 124 -19.98 10.52 20.80
C HIS A 124 -19.28 11.81 20.34
N ALA A 125 -17.95 11.86 20.27
CA ALA A 125 -17.30 13.08 19.82
C ALA A 125 -17.51 13.31 18.31
N PRO A 126 -17.79 14.56 17.88
CA PRO A 126 -17.99 14.89 16.47
C PRO A 126 -16.68 15.19 15.73
N ASP A 127 -15.56 15.37 16.44
CA ASP A 127 -14.29 15.77 15.86
C ASP A 127 -13.17 14.72 16.08
N ALA A 128 -12.24 14.66 15.12
CA ALA A 128 -11.18 13.66 15.12
C ALA A 128 -10.21 13.83 16.30
N PHE A 129 -9.96 15.06 16.76
CA PHE A 129 -9.01 15.32 17.86
C PHE A 129 -9.52 14.74 19.18
N SER A 130 -10.79 14.98 19.49
CA SER A 130 -11.48 14.40 20.64
C SER A 130 -11.46 12.87 20.59
N VAL A 131 -11.74 12.27 19.43
CA VAL A 131 -11.66 10.80 19.26
C VAL A 131 -10.24 10.29 19.47
N VAL A 132 -9.22 10.94 18.93
CA VAL A 132 -7.81 10.51 19.09
C VAL A 132 -7.34 10.62 20.55
N VAL A 133 -7.77 11.64 21.30
CA VAL A 133 -7.54 11.72 22.75
C VAL A 133 -8.23 10.55 23.46
N GLY A 134 -9.47 10.23 23.10
CA GLY A 134 -10.21 9.08 23.62
C GLY A 134 -9.50 7.75 23.34
N LEU A 135 -9.05 7.52 22.10
CA LEU A 135 -8.30 6.33 21.71
C LEU A 135 -6.98 6.19 22.49
N THR A 136 -6.21 7.29 22.60
CA THR A 136 -4.96 7.30 23.37
C THR A 136 -5.19 6.98 24.84
N ALA A 137 -6.28 7.47 25.42
CA ALA A 137 -6.67 7.12 26.79
C ALA A 137 -7.14 5.65 26.92
N LEU A 138 -7.91 5.13 25.95
CA LEU A 138 -8.30 3.70 25.92
C LEU A 138 -7.10 2.77 25.77
N ALA A 139 -6.08 3.15 25.01
CA ALA A 139 -4.86 2.35 24.90
C ALA A 139 -4.20 2.10 26.27
N ARG A 140 -4.36 3.02 27.22
CA ARG A 140 -3.79 2.91 28.57
C ARG A 140 -4.76 2.36 29.62
N TYR A 141 -6.02 2.76 29.56
CA TYR A 141 -7.02 2.50 30.62
C TYR A 141 -8.16 1.59 30.19
N GLY A 142 -8.29 1.32 28.89
CA GLY A 142 -9.34 0.52 28.29
C GLY A 142 -9.20 -0.97 28.58
N THR A 143 -10.12 -1.73 28.00
CA THR A 143 -10.25 -3.18 28.14
C THR A 143 -10.59 -3.79 26.79
N ARG A 144 -10.54 -5.13 26.68
CA ARG A 144 -10.88 -5.83 25.44
C ARG A 144 -12.32 -5.54 24.97
N ASP A 145 -13.24 -5.21 25.87
CA ASP A 145 -14.63 -4.81 25.55
C ASP A 145 -14.70 -3.54 24.67
N ASP A 146 -13.62 -2.76 24.61
CA ASP A 146 -13.53 -1.54 23.82
C ASP A 146 -13.14 -1.79 22.35
N VAL A 147 -12.63 -2.99 22.02
CA VAL A 147 -12.18 -3.36 20.67
C VAL A 147 -13.22 -3.12 19.58
N PRO A 148 -14.51 -3.51 19.73
CA PRO A 148 -15.51 -3.27 18.68
C PRO A 148 -15.69 -1.79 18.33
N ALA A 149 -15.68 -0.91 19.34
CA ALA A 149 -15.85 0.53 19.08
C ALA A 149 -14.63 1.13 18.37
N VAL A 150 -13.43 0.74 18.81
CA VAL A 150 -12.16 1.16 18.21
C VAL A 150 -12.05 0.69 16.77
N ARG A 151 -12.45 -0.56 16.49
CA ARG A 151 -12.49 -1.14 15.13
C ARG A 151 -13.32 -0.31 14.18
N ILE A 152 -14.54 0.07 14.58
CA ILE A 152 -15.46 0.84 13.74
C ILE A 152 -14.93 2.26 13.48
N VAL A 153 -14.58 3.01 14.53
CA VAL A 153 -14.12 4.40 14.34
C VAL A 153 -12.78 4.46 13.59
N GLY A 154 -11.95 3.43 13.74
CA GLY A 154 -10.66 3.29 13.06
C GLY A 154 -10.75 3.08 11.55
N LEU A 155 -11.94 2.85 10.99
CA LEU A 155 -12.13 2.78 9.54
C LEU A 155 -12.03 4.17 8.88
N LEU A 156 -12.11 5.25 9.66
CA LEU A 156 -11.92 6.62 9.18
C LEU A 156 -10.42 6.91 9.00
N GLY A 157 -10.02 7.35 7.81
CA GLY A 157 -8.59 7.47 7.45
C GLY A 157 -7.79 8.48 8.28
N ALA A 158 -8.44 9.45 8.93
CA ALA A 158 -7.78 10.39 9.84
C ALA A 158 -7.44 9.77 11.21
N ILE A 159 -8.07 8.63 11.54
CA ILE A 159 -8.09 8.01 12.86
C ILE A 159 -7.36 6.67 12.85
N ASP A 160 -7.20 6.06 11.67
CA ASP A 160 -6.76 4.68 11.46
C ASP A 160 -5.49 4.29 12.24
N ARG A 161 -4.47 5.14 12.24
CA ARG A 161 -3.23 4.94 13.00
C ARG A 161 -3.48 4.73 14.49
N TYR A 162 -4.24 5.65 15.09
CA TYR A 162 -4.46 5.66 16.54
C TYR A 162 -5.38 4.53 16.95
N ALA A 163 -6.34 4.19 16.09
CA ALA A 163 -7.19 3.03 16.31
C ALA A 163 -6.37 1.74 16.33
N LEU A 164 -5.45 1.54 15.37
CA LEU A 164 -4.58 0.36 15.38
C LEU A 164 -3.70 0.31 16.62
N ASP A 165 -3.01 1.40 16.98
CA ASP A 165 -2.18 1.46 18.19
C ASP A 165 -3.00 1.10 19.45
N THR A 166 -4.25 1.59 19.50
CA THR A 166 -5.20 1.28 20.58
C THR A 166 -5.61 -0.18 20.56
N LEU A 167 -5.96 -0.76 19.41
CA LEU A 167 -6.30 -2.18 19.28
C LEU A 167 -5.16 -3.07 19.77
N LEU A 168 -3.92 -2.72 19.42
CA LEU A 168 -2.75 -3.47 19.85
C LEU A 168 -2.59 -3.43 21.38
N ALA A 169 -2.77 -2.26 21.99
CA ALA A 169 -2.70 -2.08 23.44
C ALA A 169 -3.84 -2.76 24.20
N LEU A 170 -5.05 -2.80 23.63
CA LEU A 170 -6.21 -3.52 24.18
C LEU A 170 -6.09 -5.05 24.04
N GLY A 171 -5.03 -5.55 23.41
CA GLY A 171 -4.82 -6.97 23.20
C GLY A 171 -5.75 -7.58 22.15
N ALA A 172 -6.16 -6.81 21.13
CA ALA A 172 -6.91 -7.32 19.97
C ALA A 172 -6.22 -8.56 19.39
N ASP A 173 -6.97 -9.59 18.99
CA ASP A 173 -6.38 -10.83 18.49
C ASP A 173 -6.08 -10.80 16.98
N THR A 174 -5.61 -11.94 16.45
CA THR A 174 -5.35 -12.10 15.02
C THR A 174 -6.59 -11.81 14.16
N SER A 175 -7.77 -12.28 14.57
CA SER A 175 -9.02 -12.09 13.84
C SER A 175 -9.48 -10.63 13.85
N ASP A 176 -9.29 -9.92 14.96
CA ASP A 176 -9.55 -8.47 15.04
C ASP A 176 -8.68 -7.68 14.07
N LEU A 177 -7.39 -7.99 14.00
CA LEU A 177 -6.45 -7.33 13.09
C LEU A 177 -6.68 -7.70 11.63
N ILE A 178 -7.06 -8.95 11.34
CA ILE A 178 -7.48 -9.37 9.99
C ILE A 178 -8.71 -8.58 9.55
N TRP A 179 -9.75 -8.52 10.39
CA TRP A 179 -10.96 -7.76 10.07
C TRP A 179 -10.63 -6.28 9.79
N TYR A 180 -9.72 -5.72 10.59
CA TYR A 180 -9.29 -4.34 10.45
C TYR A 180 -8.48 -4.13 9.16
N ALA A 181 -7.62 -5.08 8.79
CA ALA A 181 -6.84 -5.05 7.56
C ALA A 181 -7.74 -5.15 6.31
N GLU A 182 -8.81 -5.95 6.35
CA GLU A 182 -9.75 -6.09 5.24
C GLU A 182 -10.51 -4.79 4.94
N ARG A 183 -10.93 -4.08 5.99
CA ARG A 183 -11.85 -2.92 5.91
C ARG A 183 -11.17 -1.57 6.08
N GLY A 184 -9.92 -1.55 6.53
CA GLY A 184 -9.15 -0.33 6.71
C GLY A 184 -8.65 0.27 5.39
N SER A 185 -8.07 1.47 5.50
CA SER A 185 -7.29 2.08 4.42
C SER A 185 -6.11 1.18 4.01
N LEU A 186 -5.49 1.43 2.84
CA LEU A 186 -4.26 0.73 2.45
C LEU A 186 -3.14 0.90 3.50
N THR A 187 -3.05 2.08 4.13
CA THR A 187 -2.11 2.36 5.21
C THR A 187 -2.44 1.55 6.47
N ALA A 188 -3.71 1.48 6.84
CA ALA A 188 -4.19 0.69 7.98
C ALA A 188 -3.90 -0.80 7.77
N ARG A 189 -4.21 -1.32 6.58
CA ARG A 189 -3.92 -2.69 6.16
C ARG A 189 -2.43 -3.01 6.27
N ARG A 190 -1.57 -2.16 5.71
CA ARG A 190 -0.11 -2.31 5.80
C ARG A 190 0.35 -2.44 7.25
N ARG A 191 -0.07 -1.50 8.11
CA ARG A 191 0.35 -1.50 9.53
C ARG A 191 -0.23 -2.68 10.32
N ALA A 192 -1.47 -3.08 10.05
CA ALA A 192 -2.08 -4.24 10.70
C ALA A 192 -1.31 -5.53 10.37
N LEU A 193 -0.89 -5.68 9.11
CA LEU A 193 -0.02 -6.79 8.67
C LEU A 193 1.36 -6.74 9.31
N GLU A 194 2.00 -5.57 9.37
CA GLU A 194 3.28 -5.40 10.07
C GLU A 194 3.16 -5.85 11.54
N ALA A 195 2.08 -5.45 12.22
CA ALA A 195 1.82 -5.85 13.60
C ALA A 195 1.52 -7.35 13.74
N LEU A 196 0.76 -7.93 12.82
CA LEU A 196 0.49 -9.37 12.77
C LEU A 196 1.78 -10.18 12.62
N PHE A 197 2.66 -9.78 11.70
CA PHE A 197 3.96 -10.42 11.53
C PHE A 197 4.88 -10.24 12.74
N ALA A 198 4.88 -9.05 13.36
CA ALA A 198 5.69 -8.80 14.55
C ALA A 198 5.26 -9.66 15.74
N ARG A 199 3.95 -9.90 15.91
CA ARG A 199 3.39 -10.72 17.00
C ARG A 199 3.62 -12.22 16.82
N THR A 200 3.50 -12.70 15.60
CA THR A 200 3.63 -14.13 15.29
C THR A 200 5.08 -14.59 15.35
N GLY A 201 6.04 -13.72 15.02
CA GLY A 201 7.46 -14.07 15.02
C GLY A 201 7.70 -15.32 14.18
N ALA A 202 8.36 -16.34 14.75
CA ALA A 202 8.57 -17.64 14.11
C ALA A 202 7.35 -18.58 14.16
N ARG A 203 6.33 -18.28 14.96
CA ARG A 203 5.14 -19.14 15.12
C ARG A 203 4.08 -18.77 14.08
N ARG A 204 3.83 -19.67 13.13
CA ARG A 204 2.79 -19.50 12.12
C ARG A 204 1.39 -19.66 12.72
N ASP A 205 0.64 -18.55 12.80
CA ASP A 205 -0.78 -18.55 13.11
C ASP A 205 -1.57 -19.09 11.91
N ALA A 206 -2.31 -20.20 12.11
CA ALA A 206 -3.05 -20.87 11.03
C ALA A 206 -4.17 -20.01 10.44
N THR A 207 -4.82 -19.16 11.25
CA THR A 207 -5.86 -18.23 10.80
C THR A 207 -5.26 -17.17 9.89
N LEU A 208 -4.11 -16.61 10.28
CA LEU A 208 -3.38 -15.65 9.47
C LEU A 208 -2.88 -16.26 8.16
N VAL A 209 -2.26 -17.45 8.22
CA VAL A 209 -1.78 -18.16 7.02
C VAL A 209 -2.92 -18.41 6.04
N ARG A 210 -4.05 -18.95 6.52
CA ARG A 210 -5.21 -19.21 5.67
C ARG A 210 -5.69 -17.92 5.01
N TRP A 211 -5.87 -16.85 5.78
CA TRP A 211 -6.32 -15.58 5.25
C TRP A 211 -5.35 -14.99 4.22
N LEU A 212 -4.03 -15.02 4.48
CA LEU A 212 -3.02 -14.53 3.54
C LEU A 212 -2.97 -15.33 2.23
N LEU A 213 -3.32 -16.62 2.27
CA LEU A 213 -3.35 -17.51 1.11
C LEU A 213 -4.64 -17.37 0.29
N THR A 214 -5.78 -17.06 0.92
CA THR A 214 -7.08 -17.04 0.24
C THR A 214 -7.60 -15.65 -0.09
N THR A 215 -7.11 -14.62 0.60
CA THR A 215 -7.60 -13.25 0.41
C THR A 215 -6.75 -12.54 -0.63
N PRO A 216 -7.35 -11.95 -1.68
CA PRO A 216 -6.62 -11.12 -2.64
C PRO A 216 -6.11 -9.86 -1.94
N VAL A 217 -4.89 -9.91 -1.43
CA VAL A 217 -4.27 -8.76 -0.77
C VAL A 217 -3.32 -8.07 -1.73
N GLN A 218 -3.69 -6.87 -2.17
CA GLN A 218 -2.73 -5.95 -2.76
C GLN A 218 -1.82 -5.45 -1.64
N LEU A 219 -0.57 -5.88 -1.69
CA LEU A 219 0.43 -5.58 -0.67
C LEU A 219 1.53 -4.71 -1.25
N PRO A 220 2.02 -3.75 -0.45
CA PRO A 220 3.33 -3.20 -0.70
C PRO A 220 4.36 -4.34 -0.82
N PRO A 221 5.37 -4.19 -1.66
CA PRO A 221 6.25 -5.29 -2.05
C PRO A 221 6.99 -5.96 -0.89
N GLN A 222 7.45 -5.16 0.08
CA GLN A 222 8.10 -5.68 1.30
C GLN A 222 7.16 -6.61 2.07
N LEU A 223 5.85 -6.30 2.11
CA LEU A 223 4.85 -7.17 2.73
C LEU A 223 4.47 -8.35 1.84
N ALA A 224 4.52 -8.21 0.51
CA ALA A 224 4.28 -9.34 -0.40
C ALA A 224 5.34 -10.44 -0.21
N LEU A 225 6.61 -10.05 -0.15
CA LEU A 225 7.73 -10.94 0.16
C LEU A 225 7.58 -11.60 1.52
N LYS A 226 7.35 -10.79 2.56
CA LYS A 226 7.15 -11.28 3.92
C LYS A 226 5.95 -12.23 4.02
N THR A 227 4.90 -12.00 3.22
CA THR A 227 3.74 -12.89 3.13
C THR A 227 4.09 -14.22 2.47
N ALA A 228 4.81 -14.20 1.35
CA ALA A 228 5.24 -15.41 0.65
C ALA A 228 6.10 -16.31 1.56
N GLU A 229 7.05 -15.70 2.29
CA GLU A 229 7.90 -16.37 3.27
C GLU A 229 7.09 -16.92 4.45
N PHE A 230 6.27 -16.06 5.08
CA PHE A 230 5.48 -16.43 6.25
C PHE A 230 4.54 -17.61 5.97
N THR A 231 3.95 -17.63 4.78
CA THR A 231 3.01 -18.69 4.35
C THR A 231 3.70 -19.93 3.79
N ALA A 232 5.02 -19.89 3.55
CA ALA A 232 5.76 -20.89 2.78
C ALA A 232 5.06 -21.22 1.46
N ILE A 233 4.66 -20.18 0.72
CA ILE A 233 3.78 -20.35 -0.43
C ILE A 233 4.39 -21.24 -1.52
N ALA A 234 5.72 -21.25 -1.68
CA ALA A 234 6.42 -22.15 -2.60
C ALA A 234 6.13 -23.63 -2.30
N ASP A 235 6.14 -24.03 -1.03
CA ASP A 235 5.85 -25.42 -0.64
C ASP A 235 4.38 -25.76 -0.86
N ARG A 236 3.48 -24.81 -0.56
CA ARG A 236 2.03 -24.96 -0.76
C ARG A 236 1.61 -25.05 -2.22
N LEU A 237 2.33 -24.38 -3.12
CA LEU A 237 2.08 -24.46 -4.56
C LEU A 237 2.27 -25.89 -5.07
N LEU A 238 3.15 -26.66 -4.44
CA LEU A 238 3.48 -28.04 -4.84
C LEU A 238 2.53 -29.08 -4.23
N ASP A 239 1.54 -28.68 -3.43
CA ASP A 239 0.48 -29.55 -2.95
C ASP A 239 -0.27 -30.17 -4.16
N ASN A 240 -0.71 -31.42 -4.04
CA ASN A 240 -1.37 -32.16 -5.12
C ASN A 240 -2.78 -32.64 -4.69
N PRO A 241 -3.87 -32.16 -5.33
CA PRO A 241 -3.90 -31.16 -6.41
C PRO A 241 -3.58 -29.73 -5.90
N PRO A 242 -3.07 -28.82 -6.77
CA PRO A 242 -2.79 -27.45 -6.39
C PRO A 242 -4.10 -26.68 -6.13
N ASP A 243 -4.18 -25.97 -5.01
CA ASP A 243 -5.31 -25.09 -4.70
C ASP A 243 -5.28 -23.86 -5.63
N PRO A 244 -6.31 -23.66 -6.48
CA PRO A 244 -6.37 -22.51 -7.38
C PRO A 244 -6.24 -21.15 -6.68
N ALA A 245 -6.77 -21.01 -5.46
CA ALA A 245 -6.69 -19.76 -4.71
C ALA A 245 -5.24 -19.45 -4.28
N VAL A 246 -4.49 -20.49 -3.87
CA VAL A 246 -3.07 -20.36 -3.50
C VAL A 246 -2.23 -19.99 -4.72
N VAL A 247 -2.49 -20.62 -5.88
CA VAL A 247 -1.79 -20.28 -7.13
C VAL A 247 -2.08 -18.84 -7.55
N ASP A 248 -3.35 -18.42 -7.52
CA ASP A 248 -3.72 -17.04 -7.85
C ASP A 248 -3.07 -16.03 -6.91
N GLN A 249 -3.01 -16.36 -5.62
CA GLN A 249 -2.36 -15.51 -4.62
C GLN A 249 -0.85 -15.46 -4.83
N ALA A 250 -0.18 -16.56 -5.16
CA ALA A 250 1.23 -16.57 -5.49
C ALA A 250 1.53 -15.66 -6.69
N GLY A 251 0.73 -15.75 -7.76
CA GLY A 251 0.83 -14.84 -8.90
C GLY A 251 0.69 -13.37 -8.48
N ARG A 252 -0.25 -13.05 -7.59
CA ARG A 252 -0.43 -11.68 -7.08
C ARG A 252 0.76 -11.18 -6.26
N LEU A 253 1.30 -12.02 -5.37
CA LEU A 253 2.46 -11.70 -4.52
C LEU A 253 3.73 -11.52 -5.36
N LEU A 254 3.97 -12.41 -6.32
CA LEU A 254 5.09 -12.32 -7.25
C LEU A 254 4.99 -11.07 -8.13
N CYS A 255 3.80 -10.73 -8.64
CA CYS A 255 3.59 -9.45 -9.34
C CYS A 255 3.79 -8.24 -8.42
N GLY A 256 3.66 -8.39 -7.09
CA GLY A 256 4.01 -7.36 -6.12
C GLY A 256 5.52 -7.08 -6.06
N LEU A 257 6.38 -8.05 -6.38
CA LEU A 257 7.85 -7.88 -6.43
C LEU A 257 8.28 -6.79 -7.42
N ARG A 258 7.53 -6.65 -8.53
CA ARG A 258 7.77 -5.63 -9.54
C ARG A 258 7.84 -4.22 -8.93
N GLU A 259 7.03 -3.97 -7.92
CA GLU A 259 6.88 -2.64 -7.31
C GLU A 259 7.90 -2.39 -6.18
N ALA A 260 8.69 -3.39 -5.77
CA ALA A 260 9.61 -3.34 -4.62
C ALA A 260 10.68 -2.30 -4.84
N GLN A 261 10.59 -1.08 -4.29
CA GLN A 261 11.55 -0.02 -4.63
C GLN A 261 12.96 -0.26 -4.05
N GLU A 262 13.04 -0.96 -2.93
CA GLU A 262 14.24 -1.14 -2.10
C GLU A 262 14.90 -2.52 -2.31
N HIS A 263 16.08 -2.72 -1.71
CA HIS A 263 16.83 -3.98 -1.75
C HIS A 263 15.89 -5.16 -1.41
N VAL A 264 15.78 -6.11 -2.34
CA VAL A 264 15.33 -7.45 -1.98
C VAL A 264 16.48 -8.06 -1.20
N ASP A 265 16.34 -8.19 0.11
CA ASP A 265 17.34 -8.86 0.94
C ASP A 265 17.67 -10.25 0.36
N ALA A 266 18.91 -10.72 0.49
CA ALA A 266 19.34 -12.00 -0.10
C ALA A 266 18.43 -13.18 0.31
N PHE A 267 17.88 -13.13 1.53
CA PHE A 267 16.92 -14.12 2.01
C PHE A 267 15.56 -14.06 1.29
N ALA A 268 15.10 -12.84 0.98
CA ALA A 268 13.89 -12.62 0.20
C ALA A 268 14.08 -13.02 -1.27
N ALA A 269 15.31 -12.99 -1.79
CA ALA A 269 15.64 -13.42 -3.14
C ALA A 269 15.48 -14.94 -3.33
N ASP A 270 15.98 -15.76 -2.41
CA ASP A 270 15.80 -17.23 -2.45
C ASP A 270 14.32 -17.63 -2.43
N SER A 271 13.55 -17.04 -1.51
CA SER A 271 12.12 -17.30 -1.42
C SER A 271 11.39 -16.88 -2.70
N ALA A 272 11.83 -15.81 -3.37
CA ALA A 272 11.26 -15.37 -4.65
C ALA A 272 11.57 -16.36 -5.78
N CYS A 273 12.83 -16.81 -5.92
CA CYS A 273 13.22 -17.84 -6.89
C CYS A 273 12.38 -19.11 -6.71
N ARG A 274 12.37 -19.68 -5.49
CA ARG A 274 11.59 -20.89 -5.18
C ARG A 274 10.11 -20.73 -5.49
N THR A 275 9.53 -19.58 -5.18
CA THR A 275 8.10 -19.31 -5.46
C THR A 275 7.83 -19.19 -6.95
N LEU A 276 8.71 -18.54 -7.73
CA LEU A 276 8.61 -18.45 -9.19
C LEU A 276 8.70 -19.82 -9.85
N THR A 277 9.69 -20.63 -9.44
CA THR A 277 9.90 -21.99 -9.95
C THR A 277 8.68 -22.88 -9.65
N ALA A 278 8.18 -22.86 -8.41
CA ALA A 278 6.99 -23.61 -8.03
C ALA A 278 5.73 -23.13 -8.79
N TYR A 279 5.56 -21.81 -8.95
CA TYR A 279 4.42 -21.23 -9.67
C TYR A 279 4.40 -21.68 -11.14
N ALA A 280 5.54 -21.58 -11.83
CA ALA A 280 5.67 -22.01 -13.23
C ALA A 280 5.36 -23.50 -13.41
N ALA A 281 5.73 -24.34 -12.44
CA ALA A 281 5.48 -25.78 -12.49
C ALA A 281 3.99 -26.18 -12.36
N VAL A 282 3.14 -25.33 -11.78
CA VAL A 282 1.76 -25.70 -11.41
C VAL A 282 0.68 -24.86 -12.07
N VAL A 283 0.96 -23.61 -12.46
CA VAL A 283 -0.06 -22.70 -13.02
C VAL A 283 -0.70 -23.25 -14.30
N GLY A 284 0.06 -23.97 -15.13
CA GLY A 284 -0.46 -24.60 -16.35
C GLY A 284 -1.43 -25.77 -16.11
N ARG A 285 -1.55 -26.26 -14.88
CA ARG A 285 -2.53 -27.31 -14.50
C ARG A 285 -3.92 -26.73 -14.21
N LEU A 286 -4.03 -25.40 -14.11
CA LEU A 286 -5.29 -24.71 -13.84
C LEU A 286 -5.92 -24.21 -15.14
N ARG A 287 -7.24 -23.99 -15.10
CA ARG A 287 -7.94 -23.33 -16.20
C ARG A 287 -7.44 -21.89 -16.37
N PRO A 288 -7.29 -21.38 -17.60
CA PRO A 288 -6.90 -20.00 -17.82
C PRO A 288 -7.99 -19.04 -17.30
N THR A 289 -7.56 -17.93 -16.71
CA THR A 289 -8.38 -16.77 -16.36
C THR A 289 -7.64 -15.52 -16.78
N ILE A 290 -8.33 -14.38 -16.91
CA ILE A 290 -7.64 -13.12 -17.25
C ILE A 290 -6.67 -12.69 -16.16
N ASP A 291 -6.98 -12.97 -14.90
CA ASP A 291 -6.05 -12.77 -13.78
C ASP A 291 -4.76 -13.57 -13.94
N ARG A 292 -4.87 -14.86 -14.31
CA ARG A 292 -3.71 -15.74 -14.51
C ARG A 292 -2.90 -15.37 -15.74
N ILE A 293 -3.55 -15.04 -16.86
CA ILE A 293 -2.88 -14.55 -18.07
C ILE A 293 -2.12 -13.26 -17.75
N ALA A 294 -2.76 -12.31 -17.06
CA ALA A 294 -2.14 -11.07 -16.62
C ALA A 294 -0.93 -11.31 -15.70
N ALA A 295 -1.05 -12.23 -14.73
CA ALA A 295 0.04 -12.59 -13.84
C ALA A 295 1.21 -13.22 -14.60
N VAL A 296 0.95 -14.26 -15.40
CA VAL A 296 1.99 -14.95 -16.20
C VAL A 296 2.71 -13.97 -17.12
N ALA A 297 1.98 -13.12 -17.85
CA ALA A 297 2.57 -12.12 -18.73
C ALA A 297 3.43 -11.08 -17.99
N ALA A 298 3.00 -10.64 -16.80
CA ALA A 298 3.78 -9.75 -15.97
C ALA A 298 5.08 -10.41 -15.49
N LEU A 299 5.03 -11.68 -15.08
CA LEU A 299 6.21 -12.42 -14.63
C LEU A 299 7.21 -12.65 -15.77
N ILE A 300 6.76 -12.91 -16.99
CA ILE A 300 7.62 -12.95 -18.19
C ILE A 300 8.35 -11.61 -18.36
N ALA A 301 7.63 -10.49 -18.29
CA ALA A 301 8.24 -9.16 -18.41
C ALA A 301 9.27 -8.89 -17.28
N GLU A 302 8.98 -9.35 -16.05
CA GLU A 302 9.92 -9.26 -14.91
C GLU A 302 11.16 -10.14 -15.10
N LEU A 303 11.02 -11.38 -15.56
CA LEU A 303 12.14 -12.30 -15.79
C LEU A 303 13.06 -11.81 -16.90
N ARG A 304 12.51 -11.14 -17.91
CA ARG A 304 13.27 -10.65 -19.08
C ARG A 304 13.94 -9.31 -18.87
N THR A 305 13.28 -8.39 -18.15
CA THR A 305 13.73 -6.99 -18.07
C THR A 305 13.52 -6.33 -16.71
N GLY A 306 12.81 -6.97 -15.80
CA GLY A 306 12.47 -6.41 -14.49
C GLY A 306 13.32 -6.98 -13.38
N ARG A 307 12.85 -6.80 -12.14
CA ARG A 307 13.66 -7.11 -10.95
C ARG A 307 13.87 -8.62 -10.77
N ALA A 308 12.94 -9.45 -11.24
CA ALA A 308 13.10 -10.89 -11.21
C ALA A 308 14.32 -11.34 -12.04
N ALA A 309 14.74 -10.58 -13.07
CA ALA A 309 15.95 -10.87 -13.83
C ALA A 309 17.26 -10.73 -13.01
N LEU A 310 17.20 -10.10 -11.83
CA LEU A 310 18.35 -9.82 -10.96
C LEU A 310 18.42 -10.72 -9.73
N LEU A 311 17.50 -11.66 -9.59
CA LEU A 311 17.57 -12.64 -8.51
C LEU A 311 18.77 -13.55 -8.72
N ASP A 312 19.23 -14.17 -7.64
CA ASP A 312 20.36 -15.10 -7.65
C ASP A 312 19.89 -16.47 -8.18
N TRP A 313 19.74 -16.55 -9.50
CA TRP A 313 19.29 -17.74 -10.19
C TRP A 313 20.42 -18.76 -10.33
N HIS A 314 20.06 -20.05 -10.27
CA HIS A 314 20.94 -21.07 -10.79
C HIS A 314 21.05 -20.98 -12.32
N ASP A 315 22.19 -21.45 -12.86
CA ASP A 315 22.48 -21.40 -14.29
C ASP A 315 21.33 -22.01 -15.11
N GLY A 316 20.72 -21.19 -15.97
CA GLY A 316 19.64 -21.59 -16.88
C GLY A 316 18.24 -21.70 -16.25
N GLU A 317 18.10 -21.55 -14.93
CA GLU A 317 16.79 -21.66 -14.26
C GLU A 317 15.85 -20.54 -14.70
N ARG A 318 16.35 -19.30 -14.74
CA ARG A 318 15.58 -18.13 -15.17
C ARG A 318 15.04 -18.30 -16.59
N GLU A 319 15.90 -18.73 -17.52
CA GLU A 319 15.55 -18.95 -18.92
C GLU A 319 14.54 -20.09 -19.08
N TRP A 320 14.69 -21.15 -18.29
CA TRP A 320 13.73 -22.24 -18.26
C TRP A 320 12.35 -21.78 -17.79
N ILE A 321 12.27 -20.99 -16.71
CA ILE A 321 11.01 -20.43 -16.22
C ILE A 321 10.37 -19.49 -17.25
N ASP A 322 11.16 -18.59 -17.85
CA ASP A 322 10.68 -17.70 -18.91
C ASP A 322 10.09 -18.49 -20.08
N TYR A 323 10.78 -19.55 -20.51
CA TYR A 323 10.31 -20.44 -21.57
C TYR A 323 9.00 -21.14 -21.19
N GLN A 324 8.92 -21.76 -20.01
CA GLN A 324 7.71 -22.45 -19.54
C GLN A 324 6.49 -21.53 -19.48
N LEU A 325 6.67 -20.32 -18.94
CA LEU A 325 5.59 -19.34 -18.84
C LEU A 325 5.17 -18.80 -20.21
N ALA A 326 6.11 -18.59 -21.13
CA ALA A 326 5.82 -18.15 -22.49
C ALA A 326 5.08 -19.23 -23.29
N ASP A 327 5.56 -20.47 -23.25
CA ASP A 327 4.92 -21.63 -23.89
C ASP A 327 3.48 -21.83 -23.36
N LEU A 328 3.27 -21.64 -22.05
CA LEU A 328 1.94 -21.68 -21.46
C LEU A 328 0.98 -20.65 -22.07
N LEU A 329 1.41 -19.41 -22.31
CA LEU A 329 0.57 -18.39 -22.94
C LEU A 329 0.26 -18.69 -24.42
N GLU A 330 1.09 -19.48 -25.08
CA GLU A 330 0.90 -19.94 -26.45
C GLU A 330 0.04 -21.21 -26.53
N SER A 331 -0.18 -21.91 -25.40
CA SER A 331 -1.03 -23.10 -25.36
C SER A 331 -2.48 -22.78 -25.80
N PRO A 332 -3.18 -23.71 -26.47
CA PRO A 332 -4.46 -23.43 -27.13
C PRO A 332 -5.50 -22.74 -26.24
N ASP A 333 -5.75 -23.27 -25.04
CA ASP A 333 -6.76 -22.75 -24.13
C ASP A 333 -6.44 -21.33 -23.62
N TRP A 334 -5.16 -21.05 -23.38
CA TRP A 334 -4.69 -19.76 -22.89
C TRP A 334 -4.67 -18.70 -24.00
N ALA A 335 -4.17 -19.07 -25.18
CA ALA A 335 -4.15 -18.21 -26.36
C ALA A 335 -5.57 -17.84 -26.80
N ASP A 336 -6.49 -18.79 -26.81
CA ASP A 336 -7.89 -18.60 -27.16
C ASP A 336 -8.63 -17.68 -26.16
N LEU A 337 -8.43 -17.88 -24.84
CA LEU A 337 -8.99 -16.94 -23.84
C LEU A 337 -8.40 -15.52 -23.99
N SER A 338 -7.09 -15.41 -24.24
CA SER A 338 -6.43 -14.12 -24.47
C SER A 338 -7.01 -13.40 -25.70
N ALA A 339 -7.17 -14.10 -26.83
CA ALA A 339 -7.71 -13.55 -28.06
C ALA A 339 -9.17 -13.08 -27.90
N ARG A 340 -10.03 -13.90 -27.28
CA ARG A 340 -11.41 -13.49 -26.96
C ARG A 340 -11.47 -12.28 -26.02
N SER A 341 -10.55 -12.19 -25.08
CA SER A 341 -10.57 -11.10 -24.10
C SER A 341 -10.14 -9.77 -24.73
N GLN A 342 -9.25 -9.78 -25.73
CA GLN A 342 -8.90 -8.60 -26.52
C GLN A 342 -10.06 -8.06 -27.39
N THR A 343 -11.07 -8.88 -27.66
CA THR A 343 -12.30 -8.49 -28.36
C THR A 343 -13.51 -8.36 -27.42
N SER A 344 -13.29 -8.44 -26.10
CA SER A 344 -14.34 -8.30 -25.10
C SER A 344 -15.05 -6.94 -25.21
N ARG A 345 -16.36 -6.93 -24.98
CA ARG A 345 -17.15 -5.69 -24.88
C ARG A 345 -16.81 -4.91 -23.61
N ASP A 346 -16.42 -5.61 -22.56
CA ASP A 346 -15.92 -5.02 -21.32
C ASP A 346 -14.57 -4.31 -21.60
N ALA A 347 -14.56 -2.99 -21.39
CA ALA A 347 -13.40 -2.15 -21.67
C ALA A 347 -12.20 -2.43 -20.77
N ASP A 348 -12.44 -2.86 -19.52
CA ASP A 348 -11.38 -3.14 -18.55
C ASP A 348 -10.74 -4.49 -18.84
N VAL A 349 -11.56 -5.51 -19.12
CA VAL A 349 -11.07 -6.82 -19.57
C VAL A 349 -10.26 -6.67 -20.85
N ARG A 350 -10.77 -5.92 -21.83
CA ARG A 350 -10.09 -5.68 -23.10
C ARG A 350 -8.77 -4.97 -22.92
N ARG A 351 -8.75 -3.88 -22.15
CA ARG A 351 -7.52 -3.10 -21.86
C ARG A 351 -6.46 -3.97 -21.19
N ARG A 352 -6.87 -4.77 -20.21
CA ARG A 352 -5.97 -5.68 -19.50
C ARG A 352 -5.44 -6.80 -20.37
N ALA A 353 -6.25 -7.36 -21.26
CA ALA A 353 -5.81 -8.37 -22.22
C ALA A 353 -4.77 -7.82 -23.21
N TYR A 354 -4.96 -6.61 -23.74
CA TYR A 354 -3.95 -5.95 -24.58
C TYR A 354 -2.65 -5.69 -23.82
N TRP A 355 -2.75 -5.20 -22.58
CA TRP A 355 -1.59 -4.99 -21.71
C TRP A 355 -0.83 -6.30 -21.44
N ALA A 356 -1.54 -7.39 -21.14
CA ALA A 356 -0.92 -8.69 -20.91
C ALA A 356 -0.23 -9.22 -22.17
N ALA A 357 -0.87 -9.10 -23.34
CA ALA A 357 -0.27 -9.49 -24.61
C ALA A 357 1.00 -8.67 -24.92
N ASP A 358 1.03 -7.39 -24.56
CA ASP A 358 2.21 -6.54 -24.70
C ASP A 358 3.35 -6.98 -23.76
N CYS A 359 3.03 -7.27 -22.49
CA CYS A 359 3.99 -7.81 -21.53
C CYS A 359 4.59 -9.14 -22.01
N ALA A 360 3.78 -10.06 -22.55
CA ALA A 360 4.25 -11.35 -23.06
C ALA A 360 5.18 -11.23 -24.28
N ARG A 361 4.96 -10.22 -25.14
CA ARG A 361 5.80 -9.93 -26.31
C ARG A 361 7.12 -9.23 -25.97
N THR A 362 7.34 -8.84 -24.70
CA THR A 362 8.58 -8.25 -24.21
C THR A 362 9.75 -9.11 -24.66
N PRO A 363 10.61 -8.67 -25.62
CA PRO A 363 11.72 -9.49 -26.07
C PRO A 363 12.65 -9.80 -24.89
N PRO A 364 13.31 -10.98 -24.85
CA PRO A 364 14.42 -11.20 -23.96
C PRO A 364 15.41 -10.03 -24.06
N GLY A 365 16.03 -9.67 -22.94
CA GLY A 365 17.12 -8.71 -22.96
C GLY A 365 18.18 -9.17 -23.95
N ALA A 366 18.50 -8.32 -24.94
CA ALA A 366 19.48 -8.69 -25.94
C ALA A 366 20.85 -8.85 -25.27
N THR A 367 21.41 -10.05 -25.37
CA THR A 367 22.75 -10.36 -24.86
C THR A 367 23.81 -9.56 -25.62
N ARG A 368 24.99 -9.49 -25.01
CA ARG A 368 26.17 -8.73 -25.46
C ARG A 368 26.37 -8.84 -26.98
N ALA A 369 26.60 -7.70 -27.63
CA ALA A 369 26.79 -7.68 -29.08
C ALA A 369 28.07 -8.46 -29.49
N PRO A 370 28.08 -9.10 -30.67
CA PRO A 370 29.31 -9.64 -31.25
C PRO A 370 30.37 -8.53 -31.31
N GLY A 371 31.50 -8.72 -30.63
CA GLY A 371 32.55 -7.69 -30.48
C GLY A 371 32.66 -7.06 -29.08
N GLY A 372 31.92 -7.57 -28.09
CA GLY A 372 32.17 -7.28 -26.67
C GLY A 372 31.69 -5.90 -26.17
N ARG A 373 30.99 -5.14 -27.01
CA ARG A 373 30.37 -3.86 -26.62
C ARG A 373 29.09 -4.11 -25.82
N ASN A 374 28.95 -3.37 -24.71
CA ASN A 374 27.74 -3.42 -23.90
C ASN A 374 26.57 -2.78 -24.66
N ARG A 375 25.43 -3.44 -24.71
CA ARG A 375 24.21 -2.91 -25.34
C ARG A 375 23.33 -2.25 -24.30
N ILE A 376 23.13 -0.93 -24.44
CA ILE A 376 22.19 -0.18 -23.60
C ILE A 376 20.81 -0.15 -24.27
N ALA A 377 19.76 -0.45 -23.51
CA ALA A 377 18.37 -0.33 -23.97
C ALA A 377 17.51 0.35 -22.89
N LEU A 378 16.48 1.10 -23.33
CA LEU A 378 15.47 1.67 -22.44
C LEU A 378 14.12 1.01 -22.73
N ARG A 379 13.46 0.50 -21.69
CA ARG A 379 12.13 -0.11 -21.78
C ARG A 379 11.15 0.60 -20.87
N ILE A 380 9.95 0.85 -21.37
CA ILE A 380 8.86 1.38 -20.56
C ILE A 380 7.95 0.22 -20.17
N SER A 381 7.75 0.02 -18.87
CA SER A 381 6.88 -1.01 -18.32
C SER A 381 5.67 -0.35 -17.64
N SER A 382 4.48 -0.57 -18.19
CA SER A 382 3.22 -0.04 -17.63
C SER A 382 2.62 -0.99 -16.59
N PRO A 383 2.04 -0.50 -15.49
CA PRO A 383 1.43 -1.34 -14.45
C PRO A 383 0.22 -2.11 -15.00
N ASP A 384 -0.16 -3.21 -14.33
CA ASP A 384 -1.44 -3.89 -14.61
C ASP A 384 -2.58 -2.87 -14.47
N PRO A 385 -3.43 -2.66 -15.49
CA PRO A 385 -4.53 -1.70 -15.40
C PRO A 385 -5.56 -2.03 -14.31
N ALA A 386 -5.62 -3.29 -13.83
CA ALA A 386 -6.42 -3.65 -12.66
C ALA A 386 -5.79 -3.20 -11.32
N ARG A 387 -4.58 -2.63 -11.35
CA ARG A 387 -3.85 -2.08 -10.20
C ARG A 387 -3.63 -0.58 -10.40
N PRO A 388 -4.65 0.26 -10.11
CA PRO A 388 -4.64 1.68 -10.45
C PRO A 388 -3.58 2.50 -9.71
N THR A 389 -2.98 1.95 -8.65
CA THR A 389 -1.90 2.60 -7.88
C THR A 389 -0.51 2.40 -8.48
N GLY A 390 -0.36 1.49 -9.44
CA GLY A 390 0.91 1.22 -10.10
C GLY A 390 1.38 2.42 -10.92
N LYS A 391 2.69 2.61 -11.01
CA LYS A 391 3.31 3.65 -11.85
C LYS A 391 4.04 2.99 -13.01
N ALA A 392 4.03 3.65 -14.17
CA ALA A 392 4.90 3.24 -15.27
C ALA A 392 6.37 3.38 -14.85
N GLU A 393 7.19 2.42 -15.26
CA GLU A 393 8.61 2.34 -14.90
C GLU A 393 9.47 2.41 -16.17
N ALA A 394 10.48 3.27 -16.16
CA ALA A 394 11.51 3.29 -17.19
C ALA A 394 12.71 2.42 -16.73
N ARG A 395 12.99 1.35 -17.48
CA ARG A 395 14.02 0.37 -17.18
C ARG A 395 15.20 0.55 -18.12
N VAL A 396 16.36 0.86 -17.55
CA VAL A 396 17.63 0.87 -18.28
C VAL A 396 18.22 -0.53 -18.22
N LEU A 397 18.53 -1.11 -19.37
CA LEU A 397 19.12 -2.44 -19.50
C LEU A 397 20.54 -2.31 -20.05
N ILE A 398 21.49 -3.08 -19.51
CA ILE A 398 22.84 -3.28 -20.04
C ILE A 398 23.00 -4.77 -20.35
N ASP A 399 23.27 -5.09 -21.60
CA ASP A 399 23.39 -6.48 -22.10
C ASP A 399 22.18 -7.35 -21.76
N GLY A 400 21.01 -6.71 -21.75
CA GLY A 400 19.74 -7.37 -21.49
C GLY A 400 19.37 -7.50 -20.01
N LEU A 401 20.28 -7.19 -19.10
CA LEU A 401 20.01 -7.17 -17.66
C LEU A 401 19.64 -5.76 -17.22
N PRO A 402 18.62 -5.60 -16.35
CA PRO A 402 18.31 -4.28 -15.83
C PRO A 402 19.43 -3.77 -14.95
N VAL A 403 19.74 -2.49 -15.09
CA VAL A 403 20.62 -1.81 -14.16
C VAL A 403 19.83 -1.64 -12.88
N ALA A 404 20.13 -2.43 -11.86
CA ALA A 404 19.61 -2.21 -10.52
C ALA A 404 19.93 -0.75 -10.15
N ALA A 405 18.93 0.00 -9.70
CA ALA A 405 19.09 1.34 -9.14
C ALA A 405 19.97 1.38 -7.87
N GLY A 406 20.74 0.32 -7.56
CA GLY A 406 21.77 0.34 -6.51
C GLY A 406 22.92 1.31 -6.79
N VAL A 407 23.13 1.73 -8.05
CA VAL A 407 24.13 2.78 -8.40
C VAL A 407 23.51 4.18 -8.47
N LEU A 408 22.18 4.26 -8.63
CA LEU A 408 21.41 5.51 -8.61
C LEU A 408 20.55 5.51 -7.35
N THR A 409 21.14 5.87 -6.21
CA THR A 409 20.39 6.16 -4.98
C THR A 409 19.51 7.39 -5.22
N GLY A 410 18.32 7.18 -5.80
CA GLY A 410 17.37 8.21 -6.19
C GLY A 410 16.05 7.58 -6.59
N ALA A 411 14.96 8.17 -6.12
CA ALA A 411 13.60 7.63 -6.21
C ALA A 411 13.01 7.78 -7.66
N PRO A 412 11.79 7.28 -7.97
CA PRO A 412 11.42 6.86 -9.33
C PRO A 412 11.27 8.03 -10.32
N ALA A 413 11.71 7.84 -11.57
CA ALA A 413 11.44 8.78 -12.66
C ALA A 413 9.92 8.81 -12.99
N LEU A 414 9.32 10.00 -13.00
CA LEU A 414 7.97 10.22 -13.53
C LEU A 414 8.00 10.57 -15.03
N PHE A 415 6.92 10.19 -15.70
CA PHE A 415 6.70 10.25 -17.16
C PHE A 415 6.55 11.68 -17.71
N PRO A 416 6.96 11.95 -18.97
CA PRO A 416 6.42 13.04 -19.76
C PRO A 416 5.06 12.64 -20.36
N PRO A 417 4.03 13.52 -20.38
CA PRO A 417 2.64 13.16 -20.70
C PRO A 417 2.37 12.58 -22.12
N ASN A 418 3.35 12.52 -23.02
CA ASN A 418 3.14 12.27 -24.45
C ASN A 418 4.07 11.21 -25.05
N VAL A 419 4.13 9.98 -24.49
CA VAL A 419 4.78 8.85 -25.21
C VAL A 419 3.70 8.08 -25.98
N PRO A 420 3.80 7.95 -27.32
CA PRO A 420 2.88 7.13 -28.10
C PRO A 420 2.90 5.68 -27.61
N CYS A 421 1.73 5.04 -27.59
CA CYS A 421 1.54 3.65 -27.19
C CYS A 421 2.52 2.72 -27.97
N GLY A 422 3.39 1.98 -27.27
CA GLY A 422 4.32 1.05 -27.93
C GLY A 422 5.62 0.67 -27.19
N GLY A 423 5.85 1.15 -25.96
CA GLY A 423 6.77 0.51 -25.00
C GLY A 423 8.29 0.58 -25.25
N ALA A 424 8.75 1.05 -26.41
CA ALA A 424 10.18 1.19 -26.71
C ALA A 424 10.51 2.58 -27.26
N LEU A 425 11.32 3.34 -26.52
CA LEU A 425 11.97 4.54 -27.04
C LEU A 425 13.03 4.09 -28.06
N ARG A 426 12.72 4.25 -29.35
CA ARG A 426 13.65 3.92 -30.43
C ARG A 426 14.49 5.15 -30.75
N ALA A 427 15.80 5.03 -30.58
CA ALA A 427 16.73 6.03 -31.11
C ALA A 427 16.65 6.02 -32.64
N ALA A 428 16.10 7.08 -33.22
CA ALA A 428 16.11 7.31 -34.65
C ALA A 428 17.33 8.16 -35.06
N VAL A 429 17.61 8.23 -36.36
CA VAL A 429 18.62 9.16 -36.90
C VAL A 429 18.25 10.60 -36.55
N GLU A 430 16.95 10.92 -36.58
CA GLU A 430 16.44 12.20 -36.08
C GLU A 430 16.42 12.21 -34.54
N PRO A 431 17.05 13.19 -33.89
CA PRO A 431 17.06 13.31 -32.45
C PRO A 431 15.65 13.50 -31.88
N HIS A 432 15.29 12.71 -30.87
CA HIS A 432 14.02 12.83 -30.14
C HIS A 432 14.26 13.46 -28.76
N GLU A 433 13.49 14.49 -28.42
CA GLU A 433 13.57 15.11 -27.10
C GLU A 433 12.74 14.32 -26.07
N LEU A 434 13.36 14.07 -24.92
CA LEU A 434 12.75 13.43 -23.77
C LEU A 434 12.87 14.34 -22.56
N LEU A 435 11.77 14.48 -21.83
CA LEU A 435 11.76 15.13 -20.53
C LEU A 435 11.75 14.05 -19.46
N LEU A 436 12.83 13.96 -18.69
CA LEU A 436 12.90 13.11 -17.50
C LEU A 436 12.76 13.99 -16.27
N TRP A 437 11.78 13.74 -15.41
CA TRP A 437 11.67 14.46 -14.15
C TRP A 437 12.53 13.79 -13.07
N PRO A 438 13.52 14.49 -12.47
CA PRO A 438 14.24 13.96 -11.33
C PRO A 438 13.32 13.93 -10.10
N TYR A 439 13.32 12.83 -9.36
CA TYR A 439 12.53 12.67 -8.14
C TYR A 439 13.36 13.05 -6.91
N GLY A 440 12.76 13.78 -5.97
CA GLY A 440 13.29 13.96 -4.62
C GLY A 440 14.36 15.06 -4.45
N VAL A 441 14.54 15.94 -5.43
CA VAL A 441 15.40 17.13 -5.28
C VAL A 441 14.60 18.32 -4.75
N ALA A 442 15.26 19.22 -4.01
CA ALA A 442 14.66 20.42 -3.42
C ALA A 442 13.79 21.23 -4.43
N PRO A 443 12.76 21.96 -3.98
CA PRO A 443 11.94 22.79 -4.86
C PRO A 443 12.84 23.74 -5.69
N GLY A 444 12.84 23.57 -7.01
CA GLY A 444 13.66 24.36 -7.96
C GLY A 444 14.32 23.58 -9.09
N SER A 445 14.40 22.24 -9.02
CA SER A 445 14.98 21.42 -10.10
C SER A 445 13.95 21.12 -11.20
N GLY A 446 14.14 21.70 -12.38
CA GLY A 446 13.33 21.42 -13.57
C GLY A 446 13.57 20.03 -14.17
N PRO A 447 12.80 19.63 -15.20
CA PRO A 447 13.02 18.38 -15.91
C PRO A 447 14.40 18.34 -16.58
N LEU A 448 15.06 17.18 -16.51
CA LEU A 448 16.22 16.86 -17.32
C LEU A 448 15.76 16.69 -18.78
N ARG A 449 16.15 17.63 -19.64
CA ARG A 449 15.92 17.56 -21.09
C ARG A 449 17.04 16.75 -21.73
N LEU A 450 16.69 15.55 -22.19
CA LEU A 450 17.59 14.69 -22.93
C LEU A 450 17.21 14.69 -24.40
N THR A 451 18.21 14.62 -25.28
CA THR A 451 18.01 14.26 -26.68
C THR A 451 18.55 12.87 -26.90
N VAL A 452 17.75 12.01 -27.52
CA VAL A 452 18.15 10.65 -27.91
C VAL A 452 18.25 10.61 -29.42
N ALA A 453 19.45 10.35 -29.90
CA ALA A 453 19.71 10.18 -31.33
C ALA A 453 20.52 8.90 -31.56
N ARG A 454 20.34 8.29 -32.72
CA ARG A 454 21.22 7.23 -33.21
C ARG A 454 22.31 7.85 -34.06
N ASP A 455 23.56 7.64 -33.67
CA ASP A 455 24.75 8.02 -34.40
C ASP A 455 25.51 6.75 -34.78
N HIS A 456 25.42 6.36 -36.06
CA HIS A 456 25.89 5.08 -36.57
C HIS A 456 25.39 3.90 -35.72
N ASP A 457 26.30 3.14 -35.10
CA ASP A 457 26.00 1.99 -34.24
C ASP A 457 25.74 2.37 -32.78
N SER A 458 25.82 3.65 -32.44
CA SER A 458 25.70 4.16 -31.08
C SER A 458 24.38 4.90 -30.87
N VAL A 459 23.84 4.82 -29.66
CA VAL A 459 22.75 5.70 -29.22
C VAL A 459 23.37 6.77 -28.34
N ILE A 460 23.26 8.02 -28.76
CA ILE A 460 23.79 9.16 -28.02
C ILE A 460 22.66 9.79 -27.23
N TRP A 461 22.90 9.91 -25.92
CA TRP A 461 22.08 10.67 -24.99
C TRP A 461 22.82 11.97 -24.70
N ARG A 462 22.23 13.10 -25.08
CA ARG A 462 22.80 14.42 -24.79
C ARG A 462 21.89 15.15 -23.83
N GLU A 463 22.42 15.52 -22.67
CA GLU A 463 21.81 16.55 -21.85
C GLU A 463 21.88 17.87 -22.59
N ARG A 464 20.74 18.55 -22.72
CA ARG A 464 20.72 19.89 -23.28
C ARG A 464 20.96 20.88 -22.13
N PRO A 465 21.99 21.74 -22.19
CA PRO A 465 22.21 22.76 -21.17
C PRO A 465 20.95 23.63 -21.03
N ALA A 466 20.48 23.83 -19.80
CA ALA A 466 19.38 24.74 -19.51
C ALA A 466 19.77 26.16 -19.96
N GLY A 467 19.32 26.56 -21.16
CA GLY A 467 19.57 27.90 -21.71
C GLY A 467 19.88 27.98 -23.21
N SER A 468 20.09 26.86 -23.93
CA SER A 468 20.38 26.90 -25.38
C SER A 468 19.16 26.65 -26.25
N GLY A 469 18.23 27.61 -26.32
CA GLY A 469 17.16 27.61 -27.32
C GLY A 469 16.04 28.61 -27.05
N THR A 470 15.82 29.49 -28.02
CA THR A 470 14.79 30.53 -28.17
C THR A 470 13.39 30.12 -27.68
N PRO A 471 12.60 31.07 -27.11
CA PRO A 471 11.24 30.78 -26.68
C PRO A 471 10.38 30.35 -27.88
N GLY A 472 9.83 29.14 -27.80
CA GLY A 472 8.76 28.71 -28.68
C GLY A 472 7.50 29.54 -28.45
N PRO A 473 6.59 29.62 -29.43
CA PRO A 473 5.37 30.42 -29.29
C PRO A 473 4.51 29.87 -28.14
N PRO A 474 3.73 30.75 -27.47
CA PRO A 474 2.82 30.33 -26.41
C PRO A 474 1.83 29.30 -26.97
N LEU A 475 1.64 28.22 -26.19
CA LEU A 475 0.57 27.25 -26.42
C LEU A 475 -0.71 27.81 -25.78
N ASP A 476 -1.78 27.91 -26.57
CA ASP A 476 -3.16 28.05 -26.10
C ASP A 476 -3.68 26.73 -25.51
#